data_AF-A0A3M1MTB9-F1
#
_entry.id   AF-A0A3M1MTB9-F1
#
_cell.length_a   1.000
_cell.length_b   1.000
_cell.length_c   1.000
_cell.angle_alpha   90.00
_cell.angle_beta   90.00
_cell.angle_gamma   90.00
#
_symmetry.space_group_name_H-M   'P 1'
#
loop_
_entity.id
_entity.type
_entity.pdbx_description
1 polymer ?
#
loop_
_entity_poly.entity_id
_entity_poly.type
_entity_poly.pdbx_seq_one_letter_code
_entity_poly.pdbx_strand_id
1 'polypeptide(L)'
;MPNGKVHATATVITAAVSTPILLTLTTPPHALSWAGGCLCGLILTPDLDLERPTKSHAIVRHSAGRGWMLVWFLFWYPYARLLPHRSPWSHAPVIGTLLRVAYLALLPMLGMFLWHREPYLPHLSPAVLWALGGLMCVDALHALMDWVF
;
A
#
# COMPACT_ATOMS: atom_id res chain seq x y z
N MET A 1 -2.56 11.46 -17.88
CA MET A 1 -2.25 11.07 -16.50
C MET A 1 -3.50 10.58 -15.77
N PRO A 2 -3.55 9.30 -15.39
CA PRO A 2 -4.56 8.78 -14.50
C PRO A 2 -4.58 9.61 -13.20
N ASN A 3 -5.77 9.79 -12.62
CA ASN A 3 -5.89 10.44 -11.31
C ASN A 3 -6.17 9.37 -10.26
N GLY A 4 -6.06 9.73 -8.97
CA GLY A 4 -6.26 8.79 -7.87
C GLY A 4 -7.62 8.07 -7.83
N LYS A 5 -8.64 8.53 -8.57
CA LYS A 5 -9.89 7.75 -8.75
C LYS A 5 -9.68 6.58 -9.71
N VAL A 6 -8.95 6.79 -10.80
CA VAL A 6 -8.65 5.74 -11.78
C VAL A 6 -7.81 4.64 -11.15
N HIS A 7 -6.78 5.00 -10.37
CA HIS A 7 -5.98 4.03 -9.61
C HIS A 7 -6.82 3.26 -8.58
N ALA A 8 -7.68 3.95 -7.81
CA ALA A 8 -8.56 3.28 -6.87
C ALA A 8 -9.51 2.28 -7.56
N THR A 9 -10.07 2.64 -8.72
CA THR A 9 -10.89 1.73 -9.53
C THR A 9 -10.07 0.53 -10.01
N ALA A 10 -8.87 0.77 -10.53
CA ALA A 10 -7.97 -0.30 -10.99
C ALA A 10 -7.64 -1.28 -9.84
N THR A 11 -7.35 -0.76 -8.65
CA THR A 11 -7.12 -1.58 -7.44
C THR A 11 -8.30 -2.51 -7.14
N VAL A 12 -9.52 -1.99 -7.14
CA VAL A 12 -10.73 -2.78 -6.84
C VAL A 12 -11.00 -3.82 -7.93
N ILE A 13 -10.85 -3.44 -9.20
CA ILE A 13 -11.02 -4.38 -10.32
C ILE A 13 -9.98 -5.50 -10.24
N THR A 14 -8.71 -5.17 -10.00
CA THR A 14 -7.65 -6.18 -9.85
C THR A 14 -7.98 -7.15 -8.72
N ALA A 15 -8.41 -6.65 -7.55
CA ALA A 15 -8.84 -7.53 -6.45
C ALA A 15 -10.01 -8.44 -6.87
N ALA A 16 -11.05 -7.87 -7.50
CA ALA A 16 -12.26 -8.61 -7.89
C ALA A 16 -12.01 -9.67 -8.98
N VAL A 17 -11.07 -9.41 -9.91
CA VAL A 17 -10.76 -10.33 -11.02
C VAL A 17 -9.72 -11.37 -10.62
N SER A 18 -8.63 -10.95 -9.96
CA SER A 18 -7.54 -11.87 -9.62
C SER A 18 -7.91 -12.86 -8.51
N THR A 19 -8.79 -12.48 -7.57
CA THR A 19 -9.14 -13.34 -6.43
C THR A 19 -9.87 -14.62 -6.85
N PRO A 20 -10.94 -14.59 -7.69
CA PRO A 20 -11.58 -15.81 -8.18
C PRO A 20 -10.63 -16.72 -8.97
N ILE A 21 -9.72 -16.13 -9.74
CA ILE A 21 -8.69 -16.91 -10.46
C ILE A 21 -7.77 -17.59 -9.45
N LEU A 22 -7.30 -16.89 -8.42
CA LEU A 22 -6.45 -17.50 -7.41
C LEU A 22 -7.18 -18.55 -6.57
N LEU A 23 -8.49 -18.44 -6.36
CA LEU A 23 -9.28 -19.48 -5.70
C LEU A 23 -9.26 -20.83 -6.45
N THR A 24 -8.97 -20.84 -7.75
CA THR A 24 -8.80 -22.09 -8.52
C THR A 24 -7.37 -22.61 -8.56
N LEU A 25 -6.38 -21.77 -8.21
CA LEU A 25 -4.95 -22.07 -8.31
C LEU A 25 -4.25 -22.28 -6.97
N THR A 26 -4.85 -21.81 -5.87
CA THR A 26 -4.28 -21.89 -4.52
C THR A 26 -5.38 -22.16 -3.49
N THR A 27 -5.04 -22.12 -2.21
CA THR A 27 -5.99 -22.33 -1.11
C THR A 27 -6.80 -21.05 -0.85
N PRO A 28 -8.04 -21.17 -0.32
CA PRO A 28 -8.85 -19.99 0.01
C PRO A 28 -8.15 -18.97 0.92
N PRO A 29 -7.41 -19.35 1.98
CA PRO A 29 -6.68 -18.39 2.81
C PRO A 29 -5.63 -17.58 2.03
N HIS A 30 -4.93 -18.19 1.08
CA HIS A 30 -3.94 -17.51 0.25
C HIS A 30 -4.60 -16.52 -0.72
N ALA A 31 -5.67 -16.95 -1.41
CA ALA A 31 -6.41 -16.08 -2.32
C ALA A 31 -7.05 -14.89 -1.59
N LEU A 32 -7.60 -15.11 -0.38
CA LEU A 32 -8.14 -14.02 0.44
C LEU A 32 -7.05 -13.07 0.96
N SER A 33 -5.87 -13.59 1.30
CA SER A 33 -4.73 -12.76 1.69
C SER A 33 -4.28 -11.87 0.55
N TRP A 34 -4.21 -12.41 -0.67
CA TRP A 34 -3.96 -11.64 -1.89
C TRP A 34 -5.00 -10.54 -2.10
N ALA A 35 -6.28 -10.87 -1.98
CA ALA A 35 -7.37 -9.90 -2.10
C ALA A 35 -7.22 -8.76 -1.09
N GLY A 36 -6.90 -9.09 0.17
CA GLY A 36 -6.59 -8.11 1.21
C GLY A 36 -5.40 -7.23 0.83
N GLY A 37 -4.34 -7.83 0.29
CA GLY A 37 -3.18 -7.14 -0.27
C GLY A 37 -3.52 -6.12 -1.34
N CYS A 38 -4.30 -6.53 -2.35
CA CYS A 38 -4.79 -5.62 -3.39
C CYS A 38 -5.57 -4.45 -2.79
N LEU A 39 -6.56 -4.74 -1.92
CA LEU A 39 -7.41 -3.70 -1.32
C LEU A 39 -6.63 -2.77 -0.38
N CYS A 40 -5.59 -3.25 0.28
CA CYS A 40 -4.66 -2.40 1.03
C CYS A 40 -4.03 -1.33 0.13
N GLY A 41 -3.87 -1.56 -1.17
CA GLY A 41 -3.39 -0.58 -2.15
C GLY A 41 -4.27 0.67 -2.29
N LEU A 42 -5.51 0.65 -1.80
CA LEU A 42 -6.35 1.86 -1.70
C LEU A 42 -5.81 2.87 -0.67
N ILE A 43 -5.15 2.37 0.37
CA ILE A 43 -4.58 3.17 1.47
C ILE A 43 -3.07 3.27 1.30
N LEU A 44 -2.39 2.15 1.04
CA LEU A 44 -0.94 2.05 0.85
C LEU A 44 -0.57 2.16 -0.65
N THR A 45 -0.98 3.25 -1.27
CA THR A 45 -0.82 3.54 -2.71
C THR A 45 0.55 4.15 -3.03
N PRO A 46 1.06 4.04 -4.28
CA PRO A 46 2.27 4.75 -4.70
C PRO A 46 2.18 6.26 -4.55
N ASP A 47 0.99 6.84 -4.72
CA ASP A 47 0.71 8.28 -4.57
C ASP A 47 1.02 8.86 -3.18
N LEU A 48 1.36 8.02 -2.19
CA LEU A 48 1.88 8.49 -0.89
C LEU A 48 3.24 9.19 -1.01
N ASP A 49 3.88 9.13 -2.17
CA ASP A 49 5.05 9.93 -2.54
C ASP A 49 4.73 11.39 -2.95
N LEU A 50 3.46 11.80 -2.93
CA LEU A 50 3.04 13.18 -3.21
C LEU A 50 3.05 14.04 -1.94
N GLU A 51 3.65 15.23 -2.01
CA GLU A 51 3.65 16.23 -0.92
C GLU A 51 2.30 16.92 -0.68
N ARG A 52 1.20 16.36 -1.19
CA ARG A 52 -0.16 16.89 -1.08
C ARG A 52 -1.15 15.78 -0.75
N PRO A 53 -2.29 16.09 -0.13
CA PRO A 53 -3.31 15.07 0.16
C PRO A 53 -3.79 14.34 -1.10
N THR A 54 -3.95 13.03 -0.96
CA THR A 54 -4.30 12.08 -2.05
C THR A 54 -5.58 11.31 -1.73
N LYS A 55 -5.97 10.38 -2.62
CA LYS A 55 -7.16 9.55 -2.39
C LYS A 55 -7.04 8.67 -1.13
N SER A 56 -5.84 8.19 -0.81
CA SER A 56 -5.56 7.47 0.45
C SER A 56 -5.90 8.33 1.67
N HIS A 57 -5.46 9.59 1.69
CA HIS A 57 -5.79 10.53 2.76
C HIS A 57 -7.29 10.79 2.86
N ALA A 58 -7.99 10.90 1.73
CA ALA A 58 -9.45 11.02 1.74
C ALA A 58 -10.12 9.78 2.34
N ILE A 59 -9.64 8.58 2.03
CA ILE A 59 -10.16 7.33 2.62
C ILE A 59 -9.96 7.33 4.14
N VAL A 60 -8.74 7.63 4.62
CA VAL A 60 -8.46 7.73 6.07
C VAL A 60 -9.34 8.79 6.74
N ARG A 61 -9.57 9.94 6.08
CA ARG A 61 -10.48 10.97 6.59
C ARG A 61 -11.90 10.46 6.72
N HIS A 62 -12.40 9.70 5.75
CA HIS A 62 -13.77 9.19 5.76
C HIS A 62 -13.94 8.04 6.76
N SER A 63 -12.92 7.21 6.98
CA SER A 63 -13.00 6.06 7.90
C SER A 63 -12.70 6.42 9.35
N ALA A 64 -11.74 7.32 9.60
CA ALA A 64 -11.24 7.63 10.95
C ALA A 64 -11.38 9.11 11.32
N GLY A 65 -11.74 10.00 10.40
CA GLY A 65 -11.92 11.43 10.65
C GLY A 65 -10.69 12.28 10.31
N ARG A 66 -10.85 13.60 10.44
CA ARG A 66 -9.83 14.59 9.99
C ARG A 66 -8.51 14.51 10.75
N GLY A 67 -8.56 14.23 12.06
CA GLY A 67 -7.35 14.12 12.88
C GLY A 67 -6.44 12.98 12.42
N TRP A 68 -7.02 11.80 12.19
CA TRP A 68 -6.26 10.65 11.67
C TRP A 68 -5.76 10.86 10.25
N MET A 69 -6.50 11.57 9.40
CA MET A 69 -6.00 11.98 8.09
C MET A 69 -4.77 12.90 8.19
N LEU A 70 -4.76 13.83 9.15
CA LEU A 70 -3.59 14.68 9.39
C LEU A 70 -2.40 13.87 9.90
N VAL A 71 -2.60 12.97 10.86
CA VAL A 71 -1.54 12.07 11.35
C VAL A 71 -0.96 11.23 10.21
N TRP A 72 -1.83 10.64 9.38
CA TRP A 72 -1.41 9.87 8.21
C TRP A 72 -0.62 10.72 7.21
N PHE A 73 -1.09 11.93 6.89
CA PHE A 73 -0.37 12.85 6.01
C PHE A 73 1.01 13.22 6.56
N LEU A 74 1.09 13.62 7.83
CA LEU A 74 2.36 13.99 8.47
C LEU A 74 3.32 12.81 8.54
N PHE A 75 2.81 11.59 8.74
CA PHE A 75 3.63 10.38 8.73
C PHE A 75 4.26 10.13 7.35
N TRP A 76 3.52 10.30 6.25
CA TRP A 76 4.02 10.09 4.89
C TRP A 76 4.76 11.29 4.30
N TYR A 77 4.66 12.48 4.90
CA TYR A 77 5.31 13.68 4.39
C TYR A 77 6.84 13.55 4.21
N PRO A 78 7.61 12.99 5.16
CA PRO A 78 9.04 12.74 4.97
C PRO A 78 9.32 11.75 3.84
N TYR A 79 8.49 10.71 3.69
CA TYR A 79 8.60 9.75 2.59
C TYR A 79 8.44 10.47 1.23
N ALA A 80 7.40 11.29 1.08
CA ALA A 80 7.17 12.09 -0.14
C ALA A 80 8.30 13.07 -0.46
N ARG A 81 8.89 13.68 0.58
CA ARG A 81 10.05 14.59 0.45
C ARG A 81 11.34 13.88 0.01
N LEU A 82 11.57 12.67 0.50
CA LEU A 82 12.81 11.92 0.27
C LEU A 82 12.77 11.08 -1.01
N LEU A 83 11.59 10.60 -1.41
CA LEU A 83 11.37 9.75 -2.57
C LEU A 83 10.41 10.46 -3.52
N PRO A 84 10.94 11.27 -4.47
CA PRO A 84 10.10 12.07 -5.36
C PRO A 84 9.14 11.21 -6.17
N HIS A 85 7.95 11.77 -6.41
CA HIS A 85 6.93 11.13 -7.24
C HIS A 85 7.49 10.72 -8.60
N ARG A 86 7.22 9.47 -8.99
CA ARG A 86 7.73 8.82 -10.22
C ARG A 86 9.23 8.55 -10.28
N SER A 87 9.94 8.66 -9.18
CA SER A 87 11.29 8.10 -9.12
C SER A 87 11.24 6.58 -9.29
N PRO A 88 12.30 5.94 -9.84
CA PRO A 88 12.38 4.49 -9.90
C PRO A 88 12.22 3.83 -8.53
N TRP A 89 12.58 4.54 -7.45
CA TRP A 89 12.46 4.05 -6.09
C TRP A 89 11.03 4.06 -5.56
N SER A 90 10.20 5.05 -5.91
CA SER A 90 8.82 5.14 -5.44
C SER A 90 7.82 4.39 -6.34
N HIS A 91 8.08 4.35 -7.65
CA HIS A 91 7.19 3.74 -8.65
C HIS A 91 7.63 2.37 -9.18
N ALA A 92 8.83 1.87 -8.87
CA ALA A 92 9.12 0.46 -9.18
C ALA A 92 8.18 -0.44 -8.36
N PRO A 93 7.42 -1.35 -9.00
CA PRO A 93 6.34 -2.07 -8.34
C PRO A 93 6.75 -2.99 -7.19
N VAL A 94 8.01 -3.44 -7.17
CA VAL A 94 8.51 -4.28 -6.08
C VAL A 94 9.23 -3.40 -5.05
N ILE A 95 10.21 -2.61 -5.50
CA ILE A 95 11.05 -1.80 -4.63
C ILE A 95 10.22 -0.73 -3.89
N GLY A 96 9.36 0.00 -4.60
CA GLY A 96 8.51 1.03 -4.00
C GLY A 96 7.54 0.47 -2.98
N THR A 97 6.93 -0.69 -3.26
CA THR A 97 6.05 -1.37 -2.31
C THR A 97 6.81 -1.79 -1.06
N LEU A 98 7.99 -2.41 -1.21
CA LEU A 98 8.82 -2.82 -0.08
C LEU A 98 9.28 -1.62 0.76
N LEU A 99 9.66 -0.51 0.13
CA LEU A 99 10.01 0.73 0.82
C LEU A 99 8.82 1.29 1.61
N ARG A 100 7.62 1.34 1.01
CA ARG A 100 6.40 1.77 1.72
C ARG A 100 6.07 0.88 2.90
N VAL A 101 6.14 -0.44 2.74
CA VAL A 101 5.87 -1.40 3.82
C VAL A 101 6.91 -1.28 4.94
N ALA A 102 8.19 -1.16 4.59
CA ALA A 102 9.26 -0.95 5.56
C ALA A 102 9.12 0.38 6.30
N TYR A 103 8.76 1.45 5.58
CA TYR A 103 8.48 2.76 6.18
C TYR A 103 7.28 2.69 7.13
N LEU A 104 6.19 2.03 6.73
CA LEU A 104 5.00 1.84 7.58
C LEU A 104 5.32 1.05 8.86
N ALA A 105 6.24 0.08 8.80
CA ALA A 105 6.68 -0.71 9.95
C ALA A 105 7.37 0.13 11.05
N LEU A 106 7.81 1.35 10.74
CA LEU A 106 8.36 2.27 11.75
C LEU A 106 7.34 2.63 12.84
N LEU A 107 6.03 2.65 12.54
CA LEU A 107 4.99 2.96 13.52
C LEU A 107 4.90 1.91 14.65
N PRO A 108 4.67 0.61 14.37
CA PRO A 108 4.67 -0.39 15.42
C PRO A 108 6.04 -0.53 16.11
N MET A 109 7.15 -0.36 15.39
CA MET A 109 8.48 -0.35 15.99
C MET A 109 8.65 0.78 17.01
N LEU A 110 8.21 2.00 16.67
CA LEU A 110 8.21 3.13 17.59
C LEU A 110 7.31 2.84 18.81
N GLY A 111 6.13 2.25 18.60
CA GLY A 111 5.24 1.85 19.69
C GLY A 111 5.89 0.85 20.65
N MET A 112 6.57 -0.18 20.11
CA MET A 112 7.32 -1.15 20.92
C MET A 112 8.46 -0.48 21.71
N PHE A 113 9.22 0.39 21.04
CA PHE A 113 10.29 1.16 21.68
C PHE A 113 9.77 2.01 22.84
N LEU A 114 8.69 2.76 22.63
CA LEU A 114 8.05 3.59 23.66
C LEU A 114 7.46 2.76 24.81
N TRP A 115 7.05 1.52 24.55
CA TRP A 115 6.56 0.59 25.57
C TRP A 115 7.68 -0.24 26.21
N HIS A 116 8.96 0.04 25.92
CA HIS A 116 10.10 -0.73 26.40
C HIS A 116 9.97 -2.24 26.09
N ARG A 117 9.44 -2.56 24.91
CA ARG A 117 9.40 -3.91 24.36
C ARG A 117 10.51 -4.07 23.33
N GLU A 118 11.09 -5.25 23.29
CA GLU A 118 12.01 -5.62 22.22
C GLU A 118 11.32 -5.50 20.85
N PRO A 119 11.97 -4.90 19.84
CA PRO A 119 11.43 -4.83 18.50
C PRO A 119 11.14 -6.24 17.98
N TYR A 120 9.87 -6.49 17.63
CA TYR A 120 9.47 -7.74 17.02
C TYR A 120 9.23 -7.53 15.53
N LEU A 121 10.05 -8.18 14.71
CA LEU A 121 9.78 -8.29 13.29
C LEU A 121 8.79 -9.43 13.08
N PRO A 122 7.62 -9.16 12.47
CA PRO A 122 6.65 -10.22 12.23
C PRO A 122 7.22 -11.27 11.28
N HIS A 123 7.01 -12.55 11.61
CA HIS A 123 7.32 -13.64 10.70
C HIS A 123 6.59 -13.44 9.36
N LEU A 124 7.32 -13.59 8.25
CA LEU A 124 6.76 -13.56 6.89
C LEU A 124 6.01 -14.87 6.62
N SER A 125 4.81 -14.98 7.19
CA SER A 125 3.93 -16.12 6.94
C SER A 125 3.49 -16.15 5.48
N PRO A 126 3.05 -17.32 4.96
CA PRO A 126 2.50 -17.40 3.61
C PRO A 126 1.40 -16.37 3.36
N ALA A 127 0.52 -16.13 4.32
CA ALA A 127 -0.53 -15.10 4.23
C ALA A 127 0.04 -13.69 4.00
N VAL A 128 1.09 -13.31 4.74
CA VAL A 128 1.77 -12.01 4.55
C VAL A 128 2.39 -11.92 3.16
N LEU A 129 3.04 -12.99 2.68
CA LEU A 129 3.64 -13.01 1.34
C LEU A 129 2.59 -12.90 0.23
N TRP A 130 1.45 -13.58 0.37
CA TRP A 130 0.33 -13.46 -0.58
C TRP A 130 -0.29 -12.06 -0.57
N ALA A 131 -0.45 -11.44 0.60
CA ALA A 131 -0.90 -10.06 0.71
C ALA A 131 0.10 -9.08 0.08
N LEU A 132 1.40 -9.26 0.32
CA LEU A 132 2.44 -8.45 -0.33
C LEU A 132 2.40 -8.63 -1.85
N GLY A 133 2.19 -9.84 -2.35
CA GLY A 133 2.03 -10.11 -3.79
C GLY A 133 0.83 -9.36 -4.39
N GLY A 134 -0.32 -9.37 -3.70
CA GLY A 134 -1.51 -8.63 -4.15
C GLY A 134 -1.28 -7.13 -4.19
N LEU A 135 -0.58 -6.58 -3.18
CA LEU A 135 -0.20 -5.17 -3.14
C LEU A 135 0.78 -4.79 -4.26
N MET A 136 1.83 -5.60 -4.48
CA MET A 136 2.78 -5.40 -5.58
C MET A 136 2.10 -5.48 -6.95
N CYS A 137 1.09 -6.34 -7.11
CA CYS A 137 0.34 -6.47 -8.35
C CYS A 137 -0.43 -5.19 -8.69
N VAL A 138 -1.11 -4.58 -7.72
CA VAL A 138 -1.83 -3.31 -7.95
C VAL A 138 -0.87 -2.15 -8.15
N ASP A 139 0.26 -2.12 -7.44
CA ASP A 139 1.30 -1.10 -7.63
C ASP A 139 1.96 -1.22 -9.01
N ALA A 140 2.11 -2.44 -9.54
CA ALA A 140 2.57 -2.69 -10.90
C ALA A 140 1.61 -2.13 -11.95
N LEU A 141 0.32 -2.36 -11.74
CA LEU A 141 -0.71 -1.82 -12.62
C LEU A 141 -0.73 -0.29 -12.57
N HIS A 142 -0.60 0.31 -11.38
CA HIS A 142 -0.52 1.77 -11.25
C HIS A 142 0.67 2.35 -12.00
N ALA A 143 1.88 1.80 -11.79
CA ALA A 143 3.08 2.23 -12.48
C ALA A 143 2.94 2.10 -14.02
N LEU A 144 2.37 0.98 -14.49
CA LEU A 144 2.10 0.78 -15.91
C LEU A 144 1.13 1.85 -16.45
N MET A 145 0.05 2.15 -15.72
CA MET A 145 -0.90 3.18 -16.13
C MET A 145 -0.25 4.57 -16.20
N ASP A 146 0.63 4.90 -15.27
CA ASP A 146 1.36 6.17 -15.26
C ASP A 146 2.39 6.29 -16.40
N TRP A 147 2.91 5.17 -16.89
CA TRP A 147 3.83 5.13 -18.03
C TRP A 147 3.12 5.20 -19.37
N VAL A 148 1.90 4.66 -19.47
CA VAL A 148 1.14 4.58 -20.73
C VAL A 148 0.28 5.83 -20.97
N PHE A 149 -0.25 6.49 -19.93
CA PHE A 149 -1.27 7.55 -20.05
C PHE A 149 -0.92 8.89 -19.38
#